data_AF-A0A9X3ENK9-F1
#
_entry.id   AF-A0A9X3ENK9-F1
#
_cell.length_a   1.000
_cell.length_b   1.000
_cell.length_c   1.000
_cell.angle_alpha   90.00
_cell.angle_beta   90.00
_cell.angle_gamma   90.00
#
_symmetry.space_group_name_H-M   'P 1'
#
loop_
_entity.id
_entity.type
_entity.pdbx_description
1 polymer ?
#
loop_
_entity_poly.entity_id
_entity_poly.type
_entity_poly.pdbx_seq_one_letter_code
_entity_poly.pdbx_strand_id
1 'polypeptide(L)'
;MPKPVVISEAELDHRHGTFARLASGGRYGCACAVYDGDVTIEGDAWLSDEHWSQLQLAAAPDDIGTIVVTGSLTVRGDLCVSDRLMCAVVLGDLVARELAIFETEFYVGGDLRVDRLRDRDEYLTVAGARRVAEPDVDPDDED
;
A
#
# COMPACT_ATOMS: atom_id res chain seq x y z
N MET A 1 -12.59 8.96 6.98
CA MET A 1 -11.20 8.47 6.79
C MET A 1 -10.25 9.46 7.44
N PRO A 2 -9.11 9.00 7.97
CA PRO A 2 -8.04 9.90 8.42
C PRO A 2 -7.63 10.84 7.28
N LYS A 3 -7.28 12.08 7.59
CA LYS A 3 -6.83 13.05 6.58
C LYS A 3 -5.32 12.95 6.44
N PRO A 4 -4.77 12.73 5.23
CA PRO A 4 -3.34 12.68 5.06
C PRO A 4 -2.71 14.07 5.11
N VAL A 5 -1.42 14.11 5.46
CA VAL A 5 -0.54 15.25 5.24
C VAL A 5 0.16 15.04 3.91
N VAL A 6 0.16 16.05 3.05
CA VAL A 6 0.90 16.04 1.79
C VAL A 6 2.30 16.57 2.05
N ILE A 7 3.32 15.78 1.70
CA ILE A 7 4.75 16.15 1.81
C ILE A 7 5.50 15.75 0.55
N SER A 8 6.71 16.27 0.38
CA SER A 8 7.61 15.82 -0.69
C SER A 8 8.24 14.45 -0.40
N GLU A 9 8.68 13.75 -1.44
CA GLU A 9 9.47 12.51 -1.33
C GLU A 9 10.74 12.69 -0.48
N ALA A 10 11.44 13.82 -0.63
CA ALA A 10 12.64 14.12 0.13
C ALA A 10 12.33 14.31 1.63
N GLU A 11 11.18 14.89 1.95
CA GLU A 11 10.73 15.02 3.34
C GLU A 11 10.28 13.68 3.92
N LEU A 12 9.59 12.86 3.13
CA LEU A 12 9.23 11.50 3.51
C LEU A 12 10.49 10.68 3.86
N ASP A 13 11.50 10.71 2.99
CA ASP A 13 12.77 10.03 3.22
C ASP A 13 13.52 10.59 4.42
N HIS A 14 13.58 11.91 4.58
CA HIS A 14 14.21 12.53 5.75
C HIS A 14 13.60 12.04 7.07
N ARG A 15 12.27 11.87 7.10
CA ARG A 15 11.54 11.45 8.32
C ARG A 15 11.59 9.94 8.57
N HIS A 16 11.60 9.12 7.51
CA HIS A 16 11.34 7.68 7.62
C HIS A 16 12.36 6.77 6.92
N GLY A 17 13.32 7.33 6.18
CA GLY A 17 14.35 6.60 5.45
C GLY A 17 13.80 5.68 4.37
N THR A 18 12.82 6.15 3.60
CA THR A 18 12.09 5.35 2.60
C THR A 18 12.90 5.05 1.35
N PHE A 19 13.83 5.91 0.93
CA PHE A 19 14.56 5.71 -0.34
C PHE A 19 15.37 4.42 -0.35
N ALA A 20 16.03 4.07 0.76
CA ALA A 20 16.81 2.85 0.86
C ALA A 20 15.96 1.57 0.97
N ARG A 21 14.66 1.72 1.22
CA ARG A 21 13.70 0.61 1.42
C ARG A 21 12.95 0.25 0.13
N LEU A 22 12.86 1.20 -0.79
CA LEU A 22 12.16 1.06 -2.07
C LEU A 22 13.14 0.58 -3.15
N ALA A 23 12.72 -0.39 -3.95
CA ALA A 23 13.48 -0.93 -5.07
C ALA A 23 13.76 0.13 -6.14
N SER A 24 12.83 1.07 -6.35
CA SER A 24 13.01 2.20 -7.27
C SER A 24 13.93 3.30 -6.71
N GLY A 25 14.21 3.30 -5.41
CA GLY A 25 14.85 4.42 -4.70
C GLY A 25 13.89 5.56 -4.31
N GLY A 26 12.59 5.43 -4.57
CA GLY A 26 11.53 6.31 -4.04
C GLY A 26 11.46 7.73 -4.60
N ARG A 27 12.03 7.98 -5.79
CA ARG A 27 12.09 9.30 -6.44
C ARG A 27 11.27 9.32 -7.71
N TYR A 28 9.95 9.48 -7.58
CA TYR A 28 9.02 9.52 -8.70
C TYR A 28 8.75 10.95 -9.20
N GLY A 29 9.15 11.97 -8.43
CA GLY A 29 8.92 13.37 -8.78
C GLY A 29 7.50 13.85 -8.44
N CYS A 30 6.84 13.15 -7.52
CA CYS A 30 5.48 13.44 -7.08
C CYS A 30 5.46 13.80 -5.58
N ALA A 31 4.30 14.26 -5.11
CA ALA A 31 4.02 14.42 -3.69
C ALA A 31 3.52 13.09 -3.07
N CYS A 32 3.69 12.99 -1.76
CA CYS A 32 3.32 11.84 -0.95
C CYS A 32 2.17 12.21 -0.01
N ALA A 33 1.09 11.44 -0.02
CA ALA A 33 0.03 11.54 0.98
C ALA A 33 0.33 10.60 2.15
N VAL A 34 0.54 11.19 3.33
CA VAL A 34 0.99 10.48 4.53
C VAL A 34 -0.12 10.44 5.58
N TYR A 35 -0.55 9.23 5.91
CA TYR A 35 -1.44 8.95 7.02
C TYR A 35 -0.60 8.61 8.24
N ASP A 36 -0.67 9.45 9.27
CA ASP A 36 0.14 9.29 10.48
C ASP A 36 -0.50 8.31 11.46
N GLY A 37 0.31 7.38 11.97
CA GLY A 37 -0.11 6.32 12.89
C GLY A 37 -0.78 5.14 12.18
N ASP A 38 -1.52 4.37 12.98
CA ASP A 38 -2.24 3.18 12.50
C ASP A 38 -3.53 3.55 11.77
N VAL A 39 -3.85 2.82 10.71
CA VAL A 39 -5.02 3.03 9.87
C VAL A 39 -5.86 1.76 9.80
N THR A 40 -7.16 1.88 10.08
CA THR A 40 -8.15 0.81 9.91
C THR A 40 -9.20 1.21 8.88
N ILE A 41 -9.40 0.34 7.89
CA ILE A 41 -10.36 0.51 6.79
C ILE A 41 -11.39 -0.63 6.85
N GLU A 42 -12.66 -0.27 6.81
CA GLU A 42 -13.79 -1.21 6.93
C GLU A 42 -14.31 -1.75 5.58
N GLY A 43 -13.75 -1.34 4.44
CA GLY A 43 -14.25 -1.72 3.10
C GLY A 43 -13.18 -1.76 2.01
N ASP A 44 -13.60 -2.02 0.77
CA ASP A 44 -12.75 -2.47 -0.35
C ASP A 44 -12.17 -1.36 -1.24
N ALA A 45 -12.42 -0.09 -0.91
CA ALA A 45 -12.13 1.04 -1.81
C ALA A 45 -10.81 1.78 -1.51
N TRP A 46 -10.03 1.35 -0.52
CA TRP A 46 -8.81 2.05 -0.14
C TRP A 46 -7.66 1.69 -1.07
N LEU A 47 -6.82 2.67 -1.44
CA LEU A 47 -5.82 2.59 -2.53
C LEU A 47 -6.36 2.30 -3.94
N SER A 48 -7.69 2.33 -4.14
CA SER A 48 -8.30 2.23 -5.47
C SER A 48 -8.17 3.52 -6.30
N ASP A 49 -8.49 3.45 -7.60
CA ASP A 49 -8.58 4.62 -8.49
C ASP A 49 -9.50 5.72 -7.95
N GLU A 50 -10.61 5.33 -7.31
CA GLU A 50 -11.55 6.28 -6.71
C GLU A 50 -10.90 7.01 -5.53
N HIS A 51 -10.22 6.27 -4.66
CA HIS A 51 -9.50 6.86 -3.52
C HIS A 51 -8.36 7.78 -4.00
N TRP A 52 -7.56 7.34 -4.97
CA TRP A 52 -6.51 8.16 -5.57
C TRP A 52 -7.08 9.43 -6.20
N SER A 53 -8.16 9.34 -6.96
CA SER A 53 -8.79 10.49 -7.62
C SER A 53 -9.30 11.53 -6.60
N GLN A 54 -9.94 11.08 -5.51
CA GLN A 54 -10.41 11.96 -4.44
C GLN A 54 -9.24 12.66 -3.74
N LEU A 55 -8.15 11.93 -3.50
CA LEU A 55 -6.94 12.44 -2.88
C LEU A 55 -6.22 13.46 -3.78
N GLN A 56 -6.08 13.17 -5.07
CA GLN A 56 -5.50 14.05 -6.08
C GLN A 56 -6.25 15.39 -6.13
N LEU A 57 -7.59 15.35 -6.15
CA LEU A 57 -8.42 16.56 -6.15
C LEU A 57 -8.24 17.39 -4.87
N ALA A 58 -8.07 16.72 -3.72
CA ALA A 58 -7.89 17.40 -2.43
C ALA A 58 -6.48 17.98 -2.24
N ALA A 59 -5.48 17.43 -2.93
CA ALA A 59 -4.08 17.83 -2.84
C ALA A 59 -3.67 18.89 -3.88
N ALA A 60 -4.55 19.26 -4.82
CA ALA A 60 -4.24 20.22 -5.87
C ALA A 60 -3.62 21.53 -5.29
N PRO A 61 -2.52 22.03 -5.87
CA PRO A 61 -1.96 21.67 -7.17
C PRO A 61 -0.93 20.52 -7.17
N ASP A 62 -0.73 19.84 -6.05
CA ASP A 62 0.26 18.76 -5.95
C ASP A 62 -0.18 17.49 -6.71
N ASP A 63 0.80 16.79 -7.28
CA ASP A 63 0.58 15.52 -7.97
C ASP A 63 0.91 14.34 -7.08
N ILE A 64 -0.08 13.55 -6.68
CA ILE A 64 0.07 12.46 -5.71
C ILE A 64 0.46 11.18 -6.45
N GLY A 65 1.70 10.76 -6.24
CA GLY A 65 2.23 9.49 -6.76
C GLY A 65 2.42 8.43 -5.68
N THR A 66 2.47 8.82 -4.40
CA THR A 66 2.76 7.92 -3.30
C THR A 66 1.77 8.06 -2.16
N ILE A 67 1.28 6.92 -1.65
CA ILE A 67 0.49 6.87 -0.41
C ILE A 67 1.28 6.14 0.68
N VAL A 68 1.32 6.71 1.88
CA VAL A 68 2.10 6.19 3.01
C VAL A 68 1.25 6.07 4.27
N VAL A 69 1.37 4.94 4.98
CA VAL A 69 0.93 4.75 6.37
C VAL A 69 2.15 4.64 7.25
N THR A 70 2.31 5.55 8.23
CA THR A 70 3.50 5.55 9.10
C THR A 70 3.44 4.50 10.20
N GLY A 71 2.24 4.01 10.54
CA GLY A 71 2.01 2.86 11.41
C GLY A 71 1.60 1.61 10.64
N SER A 72 0.72 0.83 11.26
CA SER A 72 0.16 -0.41 10.71
C SER A 72 -1.14 -0.15 9.95
N LEU A 73 -1.40 -0.96 8.93
CA LEU A 73 -2.60 -0.90 8.12
C LEU A 73 -3.43 -2.16 8.31
N THR A 74 -4.68 -2.01 8.73
CA THR A 74 -5.68 -3.09 8.75
C THR A 74 -6.82 -2.77 7.80
N VAL A 75 -7.04 -3.62 6.81
CA VAL A 75 -8.15 -3.54 5.87
C VAL A 75 -9.04 -4.76 6.08
N ARG A 76 -10.29 -4.57 6.49
CA ARG A 76 -11.23 -5.69 6.68
C ARG A 76 -11.80 -6.25 5.37
N GLY A 77 -11.55 -5.54 4.27
CA GLY A 77 -11.94 -5.90 2.92
C GLY A 77 -10.76 -6.28 2.02
N ASP A 78 -11.00 -6.18 0.72
CA ASP A 78 -9.99 -6.37 -0.32
C ASP A 78 -9.21 -5.09 -0.57
N LEU A 79 -7.90 -5.24 -0.74
CA LEU A 79 -6.98 -4.16 -1.06
C LEU A 79 -6.48 -4.32 -2.49
N CYS A 80 -7.21 -3.73 -3.43
CA CYS A 80 -6.82 -3.65 -4.84
C CYS A 80 -6.10 -2.34 -5.11
N VAL A 81 -4.78 -2.41 -5.30
CA VAL A 81 -3.92 -1.24 -5.44
C VAL A 81 -4.02 -0.69 -6.85
N SER A 82 -4.33 0.60 -6.96
CA SER A 82 -4.45 1.32 -8.22
C SER A 82 -3.11 1.45 -8.94
N ASP A 83 -3.07 1.10 -10.22
CA ASP A 83 -1.93 1.32 -11.12
C ASP A 83 -1.64 2.81 -11.40
N ARG A 84 -2.53 3.71 -10.96
CA ARG A 84 -2.30 5.17 -10.97
C ARG A 84 -1.28 5.59 -9.91
N LEU A 85 -1.10 4.78 -8.88
CA LEU A 85 -0.08 5.01 -7.86
C LEU A 85 1.27 4.52 -8.38
N MET A 86 2.28 5.37 -8.21
CA MET A 86 3.67 4.94 -8.40
C MET A 86 4.10 4.04 -7.25
N CYS A 87 3.66 4.36 -6.03
CA CYS A 87 4.07 3.63 -4.83
C CYS A 87 3.04 3.65 -3.70
N ALA A 88 2.96 2.55 -2.96
CA ALA A 88 2.28 2.45 -1.67
C ALA A 88 3.25 1.95 -0.58
N VAL A 89 3.23 2.58 0.59
CA VAL A 89 4.14 2.28 1.70
C VAL A 89 3.35 2.10 2.99
N VAL A 90 3.55 0.96 3.66
CA VAL A 90 3.10 0.73 5.05
C VAL A 90 4.34 0.51 5.89
N LEU A 91 4.65 1.40 6.83
CA LEU A 91 5.89 1.28 7.63
C LEU A 91 5.78 0.22 8.74
N GLY A 92 4.58 -0.06 9.22
CA GLY A 92 4.27 -1.12 10.17
C GLY A 92 3.76 -2.40 9.50
N ASP A 93 2.90 -3.12 10.22
CA ASP A 93 2.28 -4.36 9.75
C ASP A 93 1.14 -4.08 8.76
N LEU A 94 0.90 -5.01 7.83
CA LEU A 94 -0.24 -5.01 6.93
C LEU A 94 -1.11 -6.25 7.17
N VAL A 95 -2.38 -6.04 7.49
CA VAL A 95 -3.41 -7.06 7.56
C VAL A 95 -4.53 -6.75 6.56
N ALA A 96 -4.84 -7.66 5.65
CA ALA A 96 -5.97 -7.52 4.71
C ALA A 96 -6.59 -8.88 4.39
N ARG A 97 -7.81 -8.93 3.85
CA ARG A 97 -8.39 -10.18 3.34
C ARG A 97 -7.69 -10.60 2.04
N GLU A 98 -7.77 -9.76 1.02
CA GLU A 98 -7.03 -9.90 -0.23
C GLU A 98 -6.10 -8.70 -0.43
N LEU A 99 -4.90 -8.94 -0.95
CA LEU A 99 -4.02 -7.92 -1.49
C LEU A 99 -3.74 -8.22 -2.95
N ALA A 100 -4.16 -7.31 -3.84
CA ALA A 100 -3.91 -7.38 -5.27
C ALA A 100 -3.09 -6.16 -5.69
N ILE A 101 -1.91 -6.42 -6.26
CA ILE A 101 -0.95 -5.42 -6.71
C ILE A 101 -0.70 -5.63 -8.20
N PHE A 102 -0.74 -4.53 -8.95
CA PHE A 102 -0.47 -4.49 -10.37
C PHE A 102 0.20 -3.17 -10.71
N GLU A 103 1.39 -3.21 -11.31
CA GLU A 103 2.19 -2.06 -11.78
C GLU A 103 2.58 -0.99 -10.74
N THR A 104 2.21 -1.16 -9.47
CA THR A 104 2.53 -0.24 -8.37
C THR A 104 3.52 -0.87 -7.40
N GLU A 105 4.63 -0.19 -7.13
CA GLU A 105 5.57 -0.60 -6.10
C GLU A 105 4.93 -0.56 -4.71
N PHE A 106 4.97 -1.67 -3.97
CA PHE A 106 4.40 -1.76 -2.63
C PHE A 106 5.46 -2.18 -1.62
N TYR A 107 5.65 -1.37 -0.58
CA TYR A 107 6.50 -1.72 0.57
C TYR A 107 5.72 -1.93 1.87
N VAL A 108 5.99 -3.03 2.56
CA VAL A 108 5.54 -3.31 3.94
C VAL A 108 6.75 -3.44 4.86
N GLY A 109 6.86 -2.55 5.85
CA GLY A 109 7.98 -2.49 6.78
C GLY A 109 7.93 -3.50 7.92
N GLY A 110 6.73 -3.95 8.28
CA GLY A 110 6.49 -4.99 9.28
C GLY A 110 6.08 -6.33 8.65
N ASP A 111 5.25 -7.06 9.38
CA ASP A 111 4.65 -8.33 8.94
C ASP A 111 3.52 -8.09 7.93
N LEU A 112 3.43 -8.95 6.92
CA LEU A 112 2.27 -9.06 6.03
C LEU A 112 1.43 -10.28 6.42
N ARG A 113 0.11 -10.08 6.60
CA ARG A 113 -0.88 -11.12 6.84
C ARG A 113 -2.08 -10.93 5.92
N VAL A 114 -2.25 -11.83 4.95
CA VAL A 114 -3.39 -11.81 4.04
C VAL A 114 -3.96 -13.19 3.81
N ASP A 115 -5.24 -13.30 3.48
CA ASP A 115 -5.86 -14.57 3.11
C ASP A 115 -5.51 -14.92 1.65
N ARG A 116 -5.45 -13.90 0.79
CA ARG A 116 -5.07 -14.07 -0.62
C ARG A 116 -4.13 -12.96 -1.09
N LEU A 117 -3.14 -13.33 -1.90
CA LEU A 117 -2.17 -12.41 -2.48
C LEU A 117 -2.08 -12.60 -4.00
N ARG A 118 -2.24 -11.50 -4.74
CA ARG A 118 -2.04 -11.42 -6.19
C ARG A 118 -0.97 -10.37 -6.47
N ASP A 119 0.25 -10.83 -6.72
CA ASP A 119 1.39 -10.00 -7.10
C ASP A 119 2.20 -10.78 -8.13
N ARG A 120 1.79 -10.68 -9.41
CA ARG A 120 2.36 -11.51 -10.50
C ARG A 120 3.73 -11.02 -10.95
N ASP A 121 3.97 -9.74 -10.79
CA ASP A 121 5.13 -9.04 -11.34
C ASP A 121 6.15 -8.66 -10.24
N GLU A 122 5.96 -9.19 -9.04
CA GLU A 122 6.87 -9.06 -7.88
C GLU A 122 7.08 -7.60 -7.44
N TYR A 123 6.02 -6.79 -7.46
CA TYR A 123 6.07 -5.39 -7.03
C TYR A 123 6.02 -5.21 -5.50
N LEU A 124 5.79 -6.29 -4.74
CA LEU A 124 5.70 -6.26 -3.30
C LEU A 124 7.02 -6.59 -2.60
N THR A 125 7.50 -5.65 -1.78
CA THR A 125 8.58 -5.87 -0.81
C THR A 125 8.02 -5.94 0.61
N VAL A 126 8.36 -6.99 1.36
CA VAL A 126 8.02 -7.16 2.78
C VAL A 126 9.29 -7.32 3.59
N ALA A 127 9.53 -6.45 4.56
CA ALA A 127 10.72 -6.51 5.41
C ALA A 127 10.59 -7.50 6.58
N GLY A 128 9.37 -7.70 7.09
CA GLY A 128 9.05 -8.66 8.15
C GLY A 128 8.63 -10.03 7.61
N ALA A 129 7.82 -10.75 8.38
CA ALA A 129 7.31 -12.06 7.97
C ALA A 129 6.17 -11.92 6.95
N ARG A 130 6.19 -12.75 5.90
CA ARG A 130 5.10 -12.87 4.93
C ARG A 130 4.24 -14.09 5.25
N ARG A 131 2.95 -13.87 5.55
CA ARG A 131 1.96 -14.92 5.77
C ARG A 131 0.78 -14.72 4.81
N VAL A 132 0.62 -15.69 3.92
CA VAL A 132 -0.55 -15.81 3.05
C VAL A 132 -1.28 -17.07 3.49
N ALA A 133 -2.57 -17.01 3.79
CA ALA A 133 -3.33 -18.22 4.07
C ALA A 133 -3.21 -19.18 2.88
N GLU A 134 -3.04 -20.47 3.16
CA GLU A 134 -3.11 -21.46 2.10
C GLU A 134 -4.52 -21.37 1.49
N PRO A 135 -4.66 -21.39 0.15
CA PRO A 135 -5.99 -21.50 -0.44
C PRO A 135 -6.62 -22.77 0.15
N ASP A 136 -7.85 -22.68 0.64
CA ASP A 136 -8.69 -23.85 0.84
C ASP A 136 -8.80 -24.52 -0.55
N VAL A 137 -7.93 -25.48 -0.81
CA VAL A 137 -8.09 -26.41 -1.92
C VAL A 137 -9.25 -27.28 -1.47
N ASP A 138 -10.43 -27.01 -2.00
CA ASP A 138 -11.53 -27.96 -1.90
C ASP A 138 -11.02 -29.26 -2.55
N PRO A 139 -10.91 -30.38 -1.80
CA PRO A 139 -10.36 -31.62 -2.33
C PRO A 139 -11.25 -32.29 -3.38
N ASP A 140 -12.34 -31.63 -3.81
CA ASP A 140 -13.34 -32.15 -4.74
C ASP A 140 -13.17 -31.65 -6.19
N ASP A 141 -12.16 -30.81 -6.51
CA ASP A 141 -11.82 -30.45 -7.90
C ASP A 141 -10.81 -31.44 -8.55
N GLU A 142 -11.02 -32.75 -8.34
CA GLU A 142 -10.46 -33.79 -9.21
C GLU A 142 -11.56 -34.26 -10.19
N ASP A 143 -11.63 -33.65 -11.37
CA ASP A 143 -12.35 -34.16 -12.56
C ASP A 143 -11.36 -34.63 -13.65
#